data_AF-A0A7Y5VX75-F1
#
_entry.id   AF-A0A7Y5VX75-F1
#
_cell.length_a   1.000
_cell.length_b   1.000
_cell.length_c   1.000
_cell.angle_alpha   90.00
_cell.angle_beta   90.00
_cell.angle_gamma   90.00
#
_symmetry.space_group_name_H-M   'P 1'
#
loop_
_entity.id
_entity.type
_entity.pdbx_description
1 polymer ?
#
loop_
_entity_poly.entity_id
_entity_poly.type
_entity_poly.pdbx_seq_one_letter_code
_entity_poly.pdbx_strand_id
1 'polypeptide(L)'
;MKFQNKLTALALMALAGQAAAQVTIDGIKDAAYGDNLWVQNLPTQFGDNVEGDRDLCTGSELDNFNAVIIGDQLYMFLGGNLETNYNKLTIMLDCIPGEGQNIIRNNNVDVDYNGINRIAGMKLDAGVAVDYWINVTNGSGTGASGFDMYTNAATLRTDGALFDGSSVLDYSSFVGGDKLDFNPLFFNGTRIDPQTGGLAAVYANYAPRKASESLLVDPLNPVGIPGLLGGYIDNTNTEGVDGSGVLNPEAVTTGLELQIDLAELGWTGTNPIKVVAFINGSGNDFLSNQVAGGMPEGTNNLGEPTLVDFTLIDGNQWVAIPCPADFNRDGFVNGDDYDAFASLFDVADPGADFNHDGFVNGDDYDAFASRFDVGC
;
A
#
# COMPACT_ATOMS: atom_id res chain seq x y z
N MET A 1 6.12 -9.31 72.91
CA MET A 1 6.74 -8.07 72.38
C MET A 1 6.87 -8.28 70.88
N LYS A 2 6.11 -7.52 70.09
CA LYS A 2 6.02 -7.64 68.62
C LYS A 2 7.30 -7.08 67.98
N PHE A 3 7.85 -7.76 66.99
CA PHE A 3 8.66 -7.12 65.95
C PHE A 3 8.16 -7.58 64.58
N GLN A 4 7.59 -6.61 63.85
CA GLN A 4 7.19 -6.68 62.45
C GLN A 4 8.39 -6.34 61.54
N ASN A 5 8.23 -6.64 60.25
CA ASN A 5 8.86 -6.03 59.07
C ASN A 5 10.27 -6.58 58.71
N LYS A 6 10.60 -6.96 57.47
CA LYS A 6 10.13 -6.49 56.16
C LYS A 6 10.21 -7.63 55.11
N LEU A 7 9.14 -7.79 54.32
CA LEU A 7 9.26 -8.26 52.95
C LEU A 7 10.17 -7.27 52.19
N THR A 8 11.25 -7.76 51.60
CA THR A 8 11.86 -7.08 50.45
C THR A 8 11.43 -7.84 49.21
N ALA A 9 10.43 -7.28 48.54
CA ALA A 9 10.12 -7.56 47.16
C ALA A 9 11.40 -7.33 46.34
N LEU A 10 12.03 -8.41 45.88
CA LEU A 10 12.99 -8.34 44.80
C LEU A 10 12.17 -8.02 43.55
N ALA A 11 12.43 -6.86 42.99
CA ALA A 11 11.70 -6.27 41.88
C ALA A 11 11.66 -7.23 40.68
N LEU A 12 10.47 -7.75 40.36
CA LEU A 12 10.03 -7.86 38.98
C LEU A 12 9.92 -6.41 38.48
N MET A 13 11.01 -5.86 37.94
CA MET A 13 10.96 -4.63 37.15
C MET A 13 10.95 -5.02 35.68
N ALA A 14 9.86 -4.63 35.03
CA ALA A 14 9.70 -4.42 33.59
C ALA A 14 9.84 -5.64 32.66
N LEU A 15 8.84 -6.53 32.71
CA LEU A 15 8.23 -7.07 31.47
C LEU A 15 6.95 -6.30 31.19
N ALA A 16 7.09 -4.97 31.11
CA ALA A 16 6.14 -4.14 30.41
C ALA A 16 6.87 -3.71 29.14
N GLY A 17 6.95 -4.61 28.17
CA GLY A 17 7.21 -4.18 26.80
C GLY A 17 6.11 -3.19 26.48
N GLN A 18 6.46 -1.92 26.37
CA GLN A 18 5.54 -0.90 25.91
C GLN A 18 5.29 -1.22 24.44
N ALA A 19 4.14 -1.81 24.14
CA ALA A 19 3.64 -1.84 22.78
C ALA A 19 3.22 -0.42 22.42
N ALA A 20 4.09 0.33 21.73
CA ALA A 20 3.72 1.47 20.87
C ALA A 20 4.94 2.15 20.23
N ALA A 21 5.28 1.72 19.02
CA ALA A 21 5.58 2.58 17.87
C ALA A 21 5.19 1.86 16.53
N GLN A 22 4.21 0.96 16.60
CA GLN A 22 3.62 0.33 15.41
C GLN A 22 2.66 1.31 14.73
N VAL A 23 2.77 1.45 13.40
CA VAL A 23 1.86 2.24 12.58
C VAL A 23 0.41 1.81 12.84
N THR A 24 -0.46 2.78 13.09
CA THR A 24 -1.89 2.56 13.31
C THR A 24 -2.65 2.83 12.03
N ILE A 25 -3.36 1.82 11.51
CA ILE A 25 -4.15 1.97 10.28
C ILE A 25 -5.43 2.77 10.58
N ASP A 26 -5.34 4.09 10.50
CA ASP A 26 -6.41 5.05 10.79
C ASP A 26 -6.50 6.23 9.81
N GLY A 27 -5.68 6.23 8.75
CA GLY A 27 -5.69 7.26 7.72
C GLY A 27 -4.91 8.52 8.10
N ILE A 28 -4.15 8.51 9.20
CA ILE A 28 -3.31 9.61 9.66
C ILE A 28 -1.83 9.27 9.43
N LYS A 29 -1.05 10.24 8.94
CA LYS A 29 0.40 10.08 8.79
C LYS A 29 1.10 10.01 10.15
N ASP A 30 1.40 8.80 10.60
CA ASP A 30 2.24 8.52 11.76
C ASP A 30 3.69 9.01 11.59
N ALA A 31 4.36 9.29 12.71
CA ALA A 31 5.77 9.71 12.71
C ALA A 31 6.72 8.64 12.13
N ALA A 32 6.36 7.35 12.23
CA ALA A 32 7.16 6.24 11.74
C ALA A 32 7.38 6.25 10.22
N TYR A 33 6.48 6.90 9.46
CA TYR A 33 6.61 7.06 8.01
C TYR A 33 7.81 7.91 7.58
N GLY A 34 8.33 8.77 8.47
CA GLY A 34 9.44 9.68 8.17
C GLY A 34 9.12 10.69 7.06
N ASP A 35 10.17 11.15 6.37
CA ASP A 35 10.05 12.13 5.28
C ASP A 35 9.23 11.61 4.08
N ASN A 36 8.61 12.52 3.34
CA ASN A 36 7.86 12.19 2.13
C ASN A 36 8.78 11.58 1.06
N LEU A 37 8.40 10.43 0.52
CA LEU A 37 9.06 9.79 -0.62
C LEU A 37 8.72 10.47 -1.93
N TRP A 38 7.55 11.10 -1.99
CA TRP A 38 7.10 11.92 -3.12
C TRP A 38 6.10 12.98 -2.67
N VAL A 39 6.04 14.06 -3.43
CA VAL A 39 5.13 15.19 -3.23
C VAL A 39 4.58 15.63 -4.60
N GLN A 40 3.27 15.89 -4.65
CA GLN A 40 2.56 16.31 -5.84
C GLN A 40 3.01 17.67 -6.33
N ASN A 41 3.09 17.81 -7.65
CA ASN A 41 3.51 19.02 -8.32
C ASN A 41 2.44 19.61 -9.26
N LEU A 42 1.27 18.96 -9.37
CA LEU A 42 0.15 19.41 -10.19
C LEU A 42 -1.14 19.63 -9.38
N PRO A 43 -1.91 20.68 -9.71
CA PRO A 43 -3.28 20.81 -9.22
C PRO A 43 -4.13 19.64 -9.71
N THR A 44 -5.11 19.23 -8.90
CA THR A 44 -6.08 18.23 -9.33
C THR A 44 -7.06 18.80 -10.35
N GLN A 45 -7.48 17.96 -11.30
CA GLN A 45 -8.59 18.27 -12.21
C GLN A 45 -9.86 17.48 -11.86
N PHE A 46 -9.87 16.80 -10.72
CA PHE A 46 -10.97 15.97 -10.22
C PHE A 46 -11.75 16.68 -9.09
N GLY A 47 -11.64 18.01 -9.00
CA GLY A 47 -12.29 18.81 -7.97
C GLY A 47 -11.49 18.87 -6.68
N ASP A 48 -11.73 19.93 -5.93
CA ASP A 48 -11.14 20.21 -4.61
C ASP A 48 -12.10 19.72 -3.51
N ASN A 49 -11.55 19.21 -2.41
CA ASN A 49 -12.35 18.80 -1.28
C ASN A 49 -12.61 19.95 -0.31
N VAL A 50 -13.87 20.37 -0.19
CA VAL A 50 -14.27 21.48 0.69
C VAL A 50 -15.01 21.04 1.96
N GLU A 51 -15.17 19.74 2.18
CA GLU A 51 -16.05 19.20 3.21
C GLU A 51 -15.36 19.08 4.57
N GLY A 52 -14.07 18.68 4.60
CA GLY A 52 -13.33 18.40 5.83
C GLY A 52 -13.95 17.27 6.66
N ASP A 53 -14.66 16.36 5.98
CA ASP A 53 -15.32 15.20 6.58
C ASP A 53 -14.61 13.92 6.14
N ARG A 54 -14.49 12.96 7.07
CA ARG A 54 -13.78 11.71 6.84
C ARG A 54 -14.39 10.88 5.71
N ASP A 55 -15.72 10.91 5.55
CA ASP A 55 -16.47 10.00 4.68
C ASP A 55 -17.06 10.73 3.47
N LEU A 56 -17.46 11.99 3.63
CA LEU A 56 -17.95 12.84 2.56
C LEU A 56 -16.82 13.68 1.97
N CYS A 57 -16.56 13.48 0.69
CA CYS A 57 -15.50 14.15 -0.04
C CYS A 57 -16.02 14.61 -1.42
N THR A 58 -15.62 15.82 -1.83
CA THR A 58 -16.09 16.48 -3.07
C THR A 58 -15.04 16.59 -4.16
N GLY A 59 -13.82 16.11 -3.91
CA GLY A 59 -12.70 16.13 -4.84
C GLY A 59 -11.79 14.92 -4.69
N SER A 60 -11.06 14.55 -5.73
CA SER A 60 -10.04 13.50 -5.64
C SER A 60 -8.66 14.08 -5.94
N GLU A 61 -7.68 13.83 -5.07
CA GLU A 61 -6.31 14.32 -5.24
C GLU A 61 -5.29 13.47 -4.49
N LEU A 62 -4.05 13.52 -4.98
CA LEU A 62 -2.89 12.95 -4.31
C LEU A 62 -1.93 14.09 -4.01
N ASP A 63 -1.53 14.21 -2.75
CA ASP A 63 -0.64 15.27 -2.26
C ASP A 63 0.77 14.77 -2.01
N ASN A 64 0.89 13.66 -1.29
CA ASN A 64 2.19 13.12 -0.95
C ASN A 64 2.12 11.59 -0.79
N PHE A 65 3.29 10.99 -0.74
CA PHE A 65 3.43 9.56 -0.49
C PHE A 65 4.54 9.32 0.52
N ASN A 66 4.24 8.47 1.49
CA ASN A 66 5.20 7.96 2.46
C ASN A 66 5.02 6.44 2.57
N ALA A 67 6.11 5.76 2.93
CA ALA A 67 6.06 4.34 3.23
C ALA A 67 7.15 3.98 4.22
N VAL A 68 6.87 2.98 5.05
CA VAL A 68 7.84 2.39 5.97
C VAL A 68 7.64 0.88 6.03
N ILE A 69 8.73 0.13 6.17
CA ILE A 69 8.69 -1.30 6.40
C ILE A 69 9.09 -1.53 7.85
N ILE A 70 8.22 -2.17 8.62
CA ILE A 70 8.45 -2.50 10.03
C ILE A 70 8.20 -4.00 10.21
N GLY A 71 9.25 -4.73 10.60
CA GLY A 71 9.19 -6.19 10.64
C GLY A 71 8.84 -6.78 9.27
N ASP A 72 7.74 -7.54 9.21
CA ASP A 72 7.25 -8.21 7.99
C ASP A 72 6.13 -7.44 7.27
N GLN A 73 5.86 -6.19 7.67
CA GLN A 73 4.78 -5.38 7.12
C GLN A 73 5.33 -4.16 6.36
N LEU A 74 4.78 -3.93 5.18
CA LEU A 74 4.83 -2.66 4.48
C LEU A 74 3.63 -1.79 4.91
N TYR A 75 3.92 -0.57 5.32
CA TYR A 75 2.94 0.48 5.56
C TYR A 75 3.08 1.55 4.49
N MET A 76 1.96 2.01 3.93
CA MET A 76 1.92 3.06 2.93
C MET A 76 0.88 4.11 3.30
N PHE A 77 1.27 5.38 3.26
CA PHE A 77 0.39 6.53 3.41
C PHE A 77 0.38 7.33 2.12
N LEU A 78 -0.79 7.52 1.53
CA LEU A 78 -1.03 8.37 0.37
C LEU A 78 -1.90 9.55 0.85
N GLY A 79 -1.25 10.69 1.08
CA GLY A 79 -1.93 11.91 1.51
C GLY A 79 -2.82 12.47 0.41
N GLY A 80 -3.97 13.00 0.81
CA GLY A 80 -4.95 13.62 -0.09
C GLY A 80 -6.34 13.05 0.11
N ASN A 81 -7.10 12.93 -0.98
CA ASN A 81 -8.53 12.64 -0.94
C ASN A 81 -8.97 11.72 -2.07
N LEU A 82 -10.01 10.93 -1.81
CA LEU A 82 -10.76 10.22 -2.85
C LEU A 82 -12.24 10.60 -2.75
N GLU A 83 -12.74 11.26 -3.81
CA GLU A 83 -14.10 11.76 -3.86
C GLU A 83 -15.10 10.63 -3.61
N THR A 84 -16.16 10.92 -2.85
CA THR A 84 -17.17 9.96 -2.43
C THR A 84 -18.16 9.66 -3.57
N ASN A 85 -17.63 9.24 -4.73
CA ASN A 85 -18.37 8.99 -5.97
C ASN A 85 -17.92 7.70 -6.69
N TYR A 86 -17.18 6.84 -5.99
CA TYR A 86 -16.59 5.60 -6.49
C TYR A 86 -15.45 5.75 -7.49
N ASN A 87 -14.83 6.93 -7.61
CA ASN A 87 -13.49 7.04 -8.20
C ASN A 87 -12.54 6.02 -7.54
N LYS A 88 -11.50 5.63 -8.27
CA LYS A 88 -10.53 4.64 -7.80
C LYS A 88 -9.19 5.30 -7.58
N LEU A 89 -8.54 4.92 -6.49
CA LEU A 89 -7.10 5.02 -6.37
C LEU A 89 -6.52 3.65 -6.70
N THR A 90 -5.91 3.55 -7.89
CA THR A 90 -5.21 2.36 -8.35
C THR A 90 -3.78 2.41 -7.84
N ILE A 91 -3.34 1.33 -7.21
CA ILE A 91 -1.98 1.15 -6.69
C ILE A 91 -1.45 -0.17 -7.24
N MET A 92 -0.31 -0.11 -7.92
CA MET A 92 0.37 -1.26 -8.48
C MET A 92 1.80 -1.31 -7.96
N LEU A 93 2.23 -2.50 -7.56
CA LEU A 93 3.52 -2.72 -6.91
C LEU A 93 4.37 -3.64 -7.78
N ASP A 94 5.61 -3.22 -8.04
CA ASP A 94 6.69 -4.03 -8.60
C ASP A 94 7.60 -4.40 -7.43
N CYS A 95 7.42 -5.63 -6.96
CA CYS A 95 8.05 -6.19 -5.77
C CYS A 95 9.06 -7.26 -6.15
N ILE A 96 8.80 -8.06 -7.20
CA ILE A 96 9.56 -9.26 -7.53
C ILE A 96 10.41 -9.01 -8.78
N PRO A 97 11.76 -8.97 -8.66
CA PRO A 97 12.64 -8.70 -9.79
C PRO A 97 12.41 -9.66 -10.96
N GLY A 98 12.06 -9.11 -12.12
CA GLY A 98 11.90 -9.86 -13.36
C GLY A 98 10.55 -10.56 -13.54
N GLU A 99 9.62 -10.39 -12.60
CA GLU A 99 8.23 -10.81 -12.74
C GLU A 99 7.33 -9.59 -13.02
N GLY A 100 6.06 -9.83 -13.35
CA GLY A 100 5.05 -8.78 -13.46
C GLY A 100 4.85 -8.23 -14.87
N GLN A 101 4.09 -7.14 -14.96
CA GLN A 101 3.61 -6.57 -16.21
C GLN A 101 4.10 -5.13 -16.37
N ASN A 102 4.89 -4.83 -17.41
CA ASN A 102 5.17 -3.45 -17.82
C ASN A 102 4.06 -2.87 -18.70
N ILE A 103 3.48 -3.73 -19.56
CA ILE A 103 2.26 -3.42 -20.31
C ILE A 103 1.15 -4.23 -19.67
N ILE A 104 0.13 -3.54 -19.15
CA ILE A 104 -0.98 -4.22 -18.49
C ILE A 104 -1.69 -5.12 -19.51
N ARG A 105 -1.82 -6.40 -19.18
CA ARG A 105 -2.38 -7.41 -20.08
C ARG A 105 -3.91 -7.47 -19.95
N ASN A 106 -4.56 -8.04 -20.95
CA ASN A 106 -6.03 -8.22 -20.98
C ASN A 106 -6.48 -9.63 -20.56
N ASN A 107 -5.58 -10.43 -20.00
CA ASN A 107 -5.82 -11.80 -19.55
C ASN A 107 -5.57 -11.96 -18.05
N ASN A 108 -5.87 -10.93 -17.27
CA ASN A 108 -5.85 -10.95 -15.81
C ASN A 108 -7.19 -11.48 -15.26
N VAL A 109 -7.25 -11.77 -13.95
CA VAL A 109 -8.49 -12.18 -13.28
C VAL A 109 -9.56 -11.09 -13.38
N ASP A 110 -10.83 -11.51 -13.40
CA ASP A 110 -11.97 -10.58 -13.37
C ASP A 110 -12.22 -10.13 -11.93
N VAL A 111 -11.67 -8.98 -11.57
CA VAL A 111 -11.84 -8.31 -10.27
C VAL A 111 -12.24 -6.84 -10.49
N ASP A 112 -12.98 -6.25 -9.55
CA ASP A 112 -13.51 -4.87 -9.66
C ASP A 112 -14.28 -4.64 -10.97
N TYR A 113 -15.16 -5.58 -11.33
CA TYR A 113 -15.92 -5.56 -12.60
C TYR A 113 -15.00 -5.50 -13.83
N ASN A 114 -14.03 -6.41 -13.89
CA ASN A 114 -13.01 -6.50 -14.92
C ASN A 114 -12.09 -5.25 -15.02
N GLY A 115 -11.86 -4.56 -13.88
CA GLY A 115 -11.15 -3.29 -13.80
C GLY A 115 -9.70 -3.35 -14.28
N ILE A 116 -8.96 -4.40 -13.94
CA ILE A 116 -7.57 -4.59 -14.42
C ILE A 116 -7.54 -4.70 -15.94
N ASN A 117 -8.41 -5.55 -16.50
CA ASN A 117 -8.47 -5.76 -17.95
C ASN A 117 -9.05 -4.55 -18.68
N ARG A 118 -9.74 -3.63 -18.00
CA ARG A 118 -10.17 -2.36 -18.58
C ARG A 118 -8.99 -1.42 -18.86
N ILE A 119 -7.97 -1.40 -18.01
CA ILE A 119 -6.77 -0.58 -18.25
C ILE A 119 -5.72 -1.29 -19.11
N ALA A 120 -6.03 -2.48 -19.65
CA ALA A 120 -5.10 -3.27 -20.45
C ALA A 120 -4.61 -2.50 -21.70
N GLY A 121 -3.30 -2.51 -21.92
CA GLY A 121 -2.62 -1.71 -22.93
C GLY A 121 -1.87 -0.51 -22.37
N MET A 122 -2.22 -0.05 -21.15
CA MET A 122 -1.43 0.94 -20.43
C MET A 122 0.01 0.46 -20.28
N LYS A 123 0.96 1.32 -20.64
CA LYS A 123 2.39 1.02 -20.60
C LYS A 123 3.08 1.86 -19.53
N LEU A 124 3.76 1.17 -18.62
CA LEU A 124 4.49 1.76 -17.50
C LEU A 124 5.91 2.16 -17.91
N ASP A 125 6.56 2.94 -17.06
CA ASP A 125 7.94 3.39 -17.27
C ASP A 125 8.94 2.25 -17.47
N ALA A 126 10.03 2.57 -18.15
CA ALA A 126 11.10 1.62 -18.38
C ALA A 126 11.65 1.09 -17.04
N GLY A 127 11.74 -0.24 -16.93
CA GLY A 127 12.23 -0.92 -15.74
C GLY A 127 11.20 -1.12 -14.64
N VAL A 128 9.92 -0.79 -14.87
CA VAL A 128 8.80 -1.15 -13.98
C VAL A 128 8.04 -2.33 -14.57
N ALA A 129 7.84 -3.39 -13.78
CA ALA A 129 6.96 -4.50 -14.13
C ALA A 129 6.14 -4.89 -12.90
N VAL A 130 4.91 -4.38 -12.81
CA VAL A 130 4.10 -4.53 -11.60
C VAL A 130 3.56 -5.96 -11.47
N ASP A 131 3.68 -6.53 -10.28
CA ASP A 131 3.28 -7.90 -9.98
C ASP A 131 2.15 -8.03 -8.94
N TYR A 132 1.67 -6.90 -8.42
CA TYR A 132 0.55 -6.81 -7.49
C TYR A 132 -0.30 -5.58 -7.79
N TRP A 133 -1.63 -5.71 -7.68
CA TRP A 133 -2.59 -4.66 -8.00
C TRP A 133 -3.61 -4.49 -6.88
N ILE A 134 -3.94 -3.23 -6.57
CA ILE A 134 -4.94 -2.83 -5.60
C ILE A 134 -5.76 -1.68 -6.19
N ASN A 135 -7.08 -1.73 -6.05
CA ASN A 135 -7.97 -0.58 -6.23
C ASN A 135 -8.70 -0.29 -4.92
N VAL A 136 -8.55 0.94 -4.42
CA VAL A 136 -9.35 1.45 -3.30
C VAL A 136 -10.42 2.40 -3.84
N THR A 137 -11.61 2.35 -3.26
CA THR A 137 -12.74 3.21 -3.63
C THR A 137 -13.66 3.46 -2.44
N ASN A 138 -14.32 4.60 -2.44
CA ASN A 138 -15.39 4.97 -1.50
C ASN A 138 -16.51 5.68 -2.25
N GLY A 139 -17.71 5.65 -1.70
CA GLY A 139 -18.86 6.30 -2.33
C GLY A 139 -20.06 6.43 -1.40
N SER A 140 -21.07 7.19 -1.83
CA SER A 140 -22.33 7.24 -1.09
C SER A 140 -23.17 6.01 -1.41
N GLY A 141 -23.24 5.13 -0.43
CA GLY A 141 -23.87 3.82 -0.50
C GLY A 141 -25.28 3.80 0.10
N THR A 142 -25.94 2.65 0.00
CA THR A 142 -27.19 2.39 0.74
C THR A 142 -26.96 1.81 2.14
N GLY A 143 -25.72 1.78 2.62
CA GLY A 143 -25.36 1.33 3.97
C GLY A 143 -26.04 2.14 5.08
N ALA A 144 -25.95 1.64 6.32
CA ALA A 144 -26.46 2.31 7.51
C ALA A 144 -25.78 3.67 7.77
N SER A 145 -24.52 3.84 7.39
CA SER A 145 -23.82 5.14 7.43
C SER A 145 -24.13 6.05 6.24
N GLY A 146 -24.65 5.50 5.14
CA GLY A 146 -24.79 6.20 3.85
C GLY A 146 -23.49 6.27 3.04
N PHE A 147 -22.40 5.67 3.51
CA PHE A 147 -21.10 5.63 2.85
C PHE A 147 -20.53 4.22 2.81
N ASP A 148 -20.00 3.83 1.66
CA ASP A 148 -19.36 2.54 1.46
C ASP A 148 -17.87 2.72 1.16
N MET A 149 -17.07 1.71 1.48
CA MET A 149 -15.69 1.59 1.01
C MET A 149 -15.39 0.17 0.54
N TYR A 150 -14.54 0.06 -0.48
CA TYR A 150 -14.10 -1.22 -1.02
C TYR A 150 -12.61 -1.18 -1.36
N THR A 151 -11.96 -2.32 -1.14
CA THR A 151 -10.62 -2.60 -1.64
C THR A 151 -10.68 -3.88 -2.47
N ASN A 152 -10.17 -3.80 -3.69
CA ASN A 152 -10.03 -4.93 -4.61
C ASN A 152 -8.54 -5.19 -4.80
N ALA A 153 -8.14 -6.46 -4.90
CA ALA A 153 -6.75 -6.82 -5.09
C ALA A 153 -6.59 -8.08 -5.95
N ALA A 154 -5.49 -8.14 -6.70
CA ALA A 154 -5.10 -9.32 -7.46
C ALA A 154 -3.57 -9.38 -7.65
N THR A 155 -3.05 -10.56 -7.94
CA THR A 155 -1.68 -10.70 -8.46
C THR A 155 -1.64 -10.37 -9.95
N LEU A 156 -0.56 -9.76 -10.41
CA LEU A 156 -0.30 -9.46 -11.82
C LEU A 156 0.88 -10.29 -12.31
N ARG A 157 0.63 -11.48 -12.82
CA ARG A 157 1.72 -12.34 -13.29
C ARG A 157 2.23 -11.92 -14.66
N THR A 158 3.49 -12.26 -14.96
CA THR A 158 4.18 -11.93 -16.22
C THR A 158 3.37 -12.28 -17.47
N ASP A 159 2.73 -13.45 -17.48
CA ASP A 159 1.95 -13.96 -18.62
C ASP A 159 0.44 -13.77 -18.48
N GLY A 160 -0.02 -13.00 -17.48
CA GLY A 160 -1.43 -12.89 -17.08
C GLY A 160 -1.84 -13.97 -16.07
N ALA A 161 -3.12 -14.02 -15.71
CA ALA A 161 -3.61 -14.92 -14.67
C ALA A 161 -3.30 -16.40 -14.99
N LEU A 162 -3.07 -17.21 -13.94
CA LEU A 162 -2.88 -18.64 -14.09
C LEU A 162 -4.18 -19.35 -14.44
N PHE A 163 -4.08 -20.30 -15.37
CA PHE A 163 -5.17 -21.18 -15.74
C PHE A 163 -4.69 -22.63 -15.82
N ASP A 164 -5.54 -23.56 -15.35
CA ASP A 164 -5.49 -24.97 -15.73
C ASP A 164 -6.68 -25.29 -16.63
N GLY A 165 -6.41 -25.41 -17.94
CA GLY A 165 -7.44 -25.47 -18.97
C GLY A 165 -8.30 -24.20 -18.98
N SER A 166 -9.58 -24.32 -18.65
CA SER A 166 -10.52 -23.19 -18.53
C SER A 166 -10.70 -22.69 -17.10
N SER A 167 -9.96 -23.23 -16.14
CA SER A 167 -10.13 -22.96 -14.71
C SER A 167 -9.09 -21.95 -14.25
N VAL A 168 -9.52 -20.81 -13.72
CA VAL A 168 -8.59 -19.81 -13.17
C VAL A 168 -8.01 -20.28 -11.83
N LEU A 169 -6.74 -19.98 -11.59
CA LEU A 169 -6.01 -20.38 -10.38
C LEU A 169 -5.48 -19.19 -9.57
N ASP A 170 -5.81 -17.97 -9.99
CA ASP A 170 -5.59 -16.75 -9.22
C ASP A 170 -6.93 -16.19 -8.74
N TYR A 171 -6.95 -15.64 -7.53
CA TYR A 171 -8.15 -15.06 -6.94
C TYR A 171 -8.43 -13.64 -7.41
N SER A 172 -9.71 -13.41 -7.68
CA SER A 172 -10.33 -12.07 -7.66
C SER A 172 -10.67 -11.70 -6.22
N SER A 173 -9.74 -11.06 -5.52
CA SER A 173 -9.91 -10.73 -4.10
C SER A 173 -10.55 -9.36 -3.89
N PHE A 174 -11.50 -9.27 -2.97
CA PHE A 174 -12.11 -8.00 -2.58
C PHE A 174 -12.65 -8.05 -1.16
N VAL A 175 -12.70 -6.89 -0.50
CA VAL A 175 -13.43 -6.66 0.76
C VAL A 175 -14.09 -5.28 0.68
N GLY A 176 -15.23 -5.11 1.32
CA GLY A 176 -15.86 -3.81 1.49
C GLY A 176 -17.36 -3.88 1.73
N GLY A 177 -17.94 -2.71 1.94
CA GLY A 177 -19.34 -2.52 2.32
C GLY A 177 -19.50 -1.20 3.07
N ASP A 178 -20.48 -1.16 3.98
CA ASP A 178 -20.71 0.00 4.83
C ASP A 178 -19.44 0.39 5.58
N LYS A 179 -19.01 1.64 5.41
CA LYS A 179 -17.77 2.14 6.01
C LYS A 179 -17.78 2.03 7.54
N LEU A 180 -18.92 2.04 8.23
CA LEU A 180 -18.94 1.82 9.69
C LEU A 180 -18.47 0.42 10.11
N ASP A 181 -18.67 -0.59 9.26
CA ASP A 181 -18.29 -1.98 9.53
C ASP A 181 -16.88 -2.32 9.02
N PHE A 182 -16.37 -1.54 8.06
CA PHE A 182 -15.11 -1.78 7.37
C PHE A 182 -14.09 -0.66 7.61
N ASN A 183 -13.93 -0.21 8.86
CA ASN A 183 -13.03 0.91 9.17
C ASN A 183 -12.25 0.69 10.48
N PRO A 184 -11.00 0.17 10.43
CA PRO A 184 -10.24 -0.20 9.22
C PRO A 184 -10.78 -1.45 8.51
N LEU A 185 -10.54 -1.53 7.20
CA LEU A 185 -10.90 -2.68 6.35
C LEU A 185 -9.72 -3.65 6.29
N PHE A 186 -9.96 -4.94 6.55
CA PHE A 186 -8.93 -5.98 6.42
C PHE A 186 -9.42 -7.14 5.55
N PHE A 187 -8.48 -7.76 4.82
CA PHE A 187 -8.67 -9.00 4.08
C PHE A 187 -8.66 -10.19 5.05
N ASN A 188 -9.70 -10.27 5.88
CA ASN A 188 -9.92 -11.29 6.90
C ASN A 188 -11.33 -11.92 6.80
N GLY A 189 -12.03 -11.73 5.68
CA GLY A 189 -13.41 -12.19 5.50
C GLY A 189 -13.50 -13.70 5.31
N THR A 190 -14.71 -14.25 5.30
CA THR A 190 -14.91 -15.71 5.35
C THR A 190 -15.00 -16.37 3.97
N ARG A 191 -15.10 -15.61 2.89
CA ARG A 191 -15.18 -16.17 1.54
C ARG A 191 -13.81 -16.58 1.03
N ILE A 192 -13.71 -17.83 0.59
CA ILE A 192 -12.63 -18.33 -0.25
C ILE A 192 -13.20 -19.45 -1.13
N ASP A 193 -13.32 -19.18 -2.42
CA ASP A 193 -14.00 -20.10 -3.33
C ASP A 193 -13.07 -21.26 -3.72
N PRO A 194 -13.50 -22.53 -3.65
CA PRO A 194 -12.74 -23.64 -4.21
C PRO A 194 -12.79 -23.61 -5.75
N GLN A 195 -11.74 -24.10 -6.40
CA GLN A 195 -11.72 -24.34 -7.84
C GLN A 195 -12.10 -25.80 -8.13
N THR A 196 -13.33 -26.01 -8.58
CA THR A 196 -13.89 -27.34 -8.85
C THR A 196 -13.80 -27.77 -10.32
N GLY A 197 -13.12 -26.96 -11.15
CA GLY A 197 -12.98 -27.17 -12.58
C GLY A 197 -14.07 -26.43 -13.37
N GLY A 198 -13.66 -25.61 -14.33
CA GLY A 198 -14.58 -24.91 -15.23
C GLY A 198 -15.12 -23.57 -14.73
N LEU A 199 -14.68 -23.08 -13.56
CA LEU A 199 -14.98 -21.72 -13.12
C LEU A 199 -14.04 -20.73 -13.80
N ALA A 200 -14.64 -19.74 -14.47
CA ALA A 200 -13.93 -18.63 -15.11
C ALA A 200 -13.39 -17.59 -14.11
N ALA A 201 -13.91 -17.59 -12.88
CA ALA A 201 -13.48 -16.72 -11.79
C ALA A 201 -13.59 -17.47 -10.45
N VAL A 202 -12.64 -17.24 -9.54
CA VAL A 202 -12.71 -17.62 -8.13
C VAL A 202 -12.49 -16.38 -7.28
N TYR A 203 -13.24 -16.23 -6.20
CA TYR A 203 -13.20 -15.03 -5.38
C TYR A 203 -12.79 -15.34 -3.94
N ALA A 204 -12.17 -14.35 -3.28
CA ALA A 204 -11.79 -14.43 -1.88
C ALA A 204 -11.96 -13.09 -1.17
N ASN A 205 -12.18 -13.14 0.15
CA ASN A 205 -12.06 -11.99 1.06
C ASN A 205 -10.72 -12.02 1.82
N TYR A 206 -9.71 -12.65 1.23
CA TYR A 206 -8.33 -12.79 1.71
C TYR A 206 -7.37 -12.24 0.67
N ALA A 207 -6.16 -11.89 1.08
CA ALA A 207 -5.17 -11.33 0.17
C ALA A 207 -4.81 -12.32 -0.96
N PRO A 208 -4.75 -11.86 -2.22
CA PRO A 208 -4.80 -12.69 -3.41
C PRO A 208 -3.62 -13.65 -3.57
N ARG A 209 -2.37 -13.28 -3.26
CA ARG A 209 -1.20 -14.11 -3.53
C ARG A 209 -1.19 -15.35 -2.64
N LYS A 210 -1.22 -15.21 -1.32
CA LYS A 210 -1.23 -16.35 -0.39
C LYS A 210 -2.48 -17.20 -0.55
N ALA A 211 -3.63 -16.60 -0.84
CA ALA A 211 -4.83 -17.36 -1.16
C ALA A 211 -4.64 -18.20 -2.43
N SER A 212 -4.09 -17.61 -3.51
CA SER A 212 -3.85 -18.31 -4.78
C SER A 212 -2.79 -19.40 -4.63
N GLU A 213 -1.74 -19.18 -3.84
CA GLU A 213 -0.77 -20.22 -3.47
C GLU A 213 -1.47 -21.42 -2.80
N SER A 214 -2.40 -21.19 -1.88
CA SER A 214 -3.17 -22.28 -1.27
C SER A 214 -4.08 -22.99 -2.26
N LEU A 215 -4.67 -22.26 -3.23
CA LEU A 215 -5.52 -22.83 -4.27
C LEU A 215 -4.72 -23.76 -5.20
N LEU A 216 -3.46 -23.44 -5.48
CA LEU A 216 -2.56 -24.30 -6.25
C LEU A 216 -2.21 -25.60 -5.52
N VAL A 217 -2.18 -25.58 -4.19
CA VAL A 217 -1.84 -26.75 -3.35
C VAL A 217 -3.03 -27.69 -3.19
N ASP A 218 -4.21 -27.18 -2.83
CA ASP A 218 -5.46 -27.93 -2.74
C ASP A 218 -6.62 -27.11 -3.32
N PRO A 219 -6.91 -27.27 -4.63
CA PRO A 219 -7.96 -26.50 -5.30
C PRO A 219 -9.35 -26.69 -4.70
N LEU A 220 -9.61 -27.80 -4.00
CA LEU A 220 -10.92 -28.09 -3.41
C LEU A 220 -11.05 -27.58 -1.96
N ASN A 221 -9.93 -27.34 -1.27
CA ASN A 221 -9.91 -26.84 0.11
C ASN A 221 -8.86 -25.73 0.29
N PRO A 222 -8.99 -24.60 -0.43
CA PRO A 222 -8.08 -23.47 -0.27
C PRO A 222 -8.22 -22.84 1.13
N VAL A 223 -7.12 -22.25 1.62
CA VAL A 223 -7.03 -21.60 2.93
C VAL A 223 -6.64 -20.14 2.74
N GLY A 224 -7.41 -19.26 3.38
CA GLY A 224 -7.10 -17.83 3.47
C GLY A 224 -6.32 -17.52 4.73
N ILE A 225 -5.35 -16.61 4.62
CA ILE A 225 -4.59 -16.10 5.76
C ILE A 225 -5.12 -14.70 6.09
N PRO A 226 -5.70 -14.47 7.28
CA PRO A 226 -6.27 -13.17 7.64
C PRO A 226 -5.16 -12.14 7.90
N GLY A 227 -5.46 -10.88 7.58
CA GLY A 227 -4.63 -9.74 8.01
C GLY A 227 -3.41 -9.42 7.13
N LEU A 228 -3.27 -10.08 5.98
CA LEU A 228 -2.15 -9.84 5.05
C LEU A 228 -2.29 -8.55 4.21
N LEU A 229 -3.49 -8.00 4.12
CA LEU A 229 -3.79 -6.73 3.45
C LEU A 229 -4.90 -6.03 4.23
N GLY A 230 -4.76 -4.72 4.42
CA GLY A 230 -5.80 -3.88 4.99
C GLY A 230 -5.56 -2.40 4.71
N GLY A 231 -6.53 -1.58 5.09
CA GLY A 231 -6.45 -0.15 4.86
C GLY A 231 -7.56 0.67 5.49
N TYR A 232 -7.37 1.99 5.42
CA TYR A 232 -8.25 3.02 5.94
C TYR A 232 -8.27 4.20 4.98
N ILE A 233 -9.39 4.91 4.86
CA ILE A 233 -9.42 6.19 4.16
C ILE A 233 -10.03 7.29 5.05
N ASP A 234 -9.24 8.35 5.24
CA ASP A 234 -9.65 9.60 5.89
C ASP A 234 -9.61 10.76 4.88
N ASN A 235 -10.80 11.20 4.43
CA ASN A 235 -10.94 12.31 3.48
C ASN A 235 -11.08 13.69 4.16
N THR A 236 -10.59 13.86 5.38
CA THR A 236 -10.65 15.16 6.08
C THR A 236 -9.70 16.22 5.49
N ASN A 237 -8.81 15.85 4.55
CA ASN A 237 -7.89 16.80 3.94
C ASN A 237 -8.66 17.87 3.14
N THR A 238 -8.31 19.14 3.36
CA THR A 238 -8.85 20.31 2.63
C THR A 238 -7.73 21.27 2.20
N GLU A 239 -6.48 20.80 2.24
CA GLU A 239 -5.26 21.53 1.87
C GLU A 239 -4.41 20.68 0.91
N GLY A 240 -3.21 21.13 0.54
CA GLY A 240 -2.28 20.33 -0.27
C GLY A 240 -2.29 20.75 -1.74
N VAL A 241 -3.08 20.13 -2.60
CA VAL A 241 -3.33 20.57 -3.97
C VAL A 241 -4.81 20.83 -4.12
N ASP A 242 -5.18 21.74 -5.03
CA ASP A 242 -6.58 21.99 -5.34
C ASP A 242 -6.73 22.26 -6.84
N GLY A 243 -7.94 22.55 -7.31
CA GLY A 243 -8.19 22.89 -8.71
C GLY A 243 -7.57 24.21 -9.18
N SER A 244 -7.02 25.00 -8.27
CA SER A 244 -6.46 26.34 -8.49
C SER A 244 -4.94 26.42 -8.35
N GLY A 245 -4.30 25.44 -7.70
CA GLY A 245 -2.85 25.39 -7.53
C GLY A 245 -2.34 24.25 -6.64
N VAL A 246 -1.04 24.34 -6.35
CA VAL A 246 -0.31 23.45 -5.44
C VAL A 246 0.05 24.27 -4.19
N LEU A 247 -0.47 23.87 -3.05
CA LEU A 247 -0.52 24.59 -1.77
C LEU A 247 0.00 23.72 -0.61
N ASN A 248 1.32 23.54 -0.55
CA ASN A 248 2.01 22.79 0.52
C ASN A 248 1.59 21.31 0.65
N PRO A 249 1.54 20.54 -0.45
CA PRO A 249 1.19 19.11 -0.45
C PRO A 249 2.07 18.26 0.49
N GLU A 250 3.30 18.67 0.79
CA GLU A 250 4.19 17.98 1.72
C GLU A 250 3.67 17.93 3.17
N ALA A 251 2.78 18.86 3.55
CA ALA A 251 2.25 18.97 4.91
C ALA A 251 0.96 18.20 5.14
N VAL A 252 0.37 17.61 4.10
CA VAL A 252 -0.85 16.81 4.23
C VAL A 252 -0.59 15.57 5.08
N THR A 253 -1.48 15.31 6.06
CA THR A 253 -1.34 14.24 7.06
C THR A 253 -2.57 13.34 7.15
N THR A 254 -3.59 13.51 6.31
CA THR A 254 -4.73 12.58 6.21
C THR A 254 -4.88 12.08 4.78
N GLY A 255 -5.41 10.87 4.61
CA GLY A 255 -5.63 10.26 3.29
C GLY A 255 -5.88 8.75 3.33
N LEU A 256 -5.39 8.05 2.32
CA LEU A 256 -5.42 6.59 2.25
C LEU A 256 -4.21 6.01 3.00
N GLU A 257 -4.46 5.02 3.84
CA GLU A 257 -3.42 4.26 4.52
C GLU A 257 -3.60 2.77 4.28
N LEU A 258 -2.51 2.05 3.99
CA LEU A 258 -2.50 0.61 3.70
C LEU A 258 -1.45 -0.12 4.53
N GLN A 259 -1.78 -1.33 4.96
CA GLN A 259 -0.84 -2.32 5.48
C GLN A 259 -0.83 -3.53 4.55
N ILE A 260 0.35 -4.02 4.19
CA ILE A 260 0.53 -5.23 3.38
C ILE A 260 1.67 -6.07 3.93
N ASP A 261 1.42 -7.37 4.08
CA ASP A 261 2.45 -8.32 4.46
C ASP A 261 3.46 -8.52 3.31
N LEU A 262 4.76 -8.49 3.63
CA LEU A 262 5.81 -8.60 2.63
C LEU A 262 5.80 -9.97 1.91
N ALA A 263 5.40 -11.04 2.60
CA ALA A 263 5.28 -12.36 1.99
C ALA A 263 4.04 -12.45 1.08
N GLU A 264 3.00 -11.66 1.34
CA GLU A 264 1.86 -11.48 0.41
C GLU A 264 2.28 -10.72 -0.85
N LEU A 265 3.20 -9.77 -0.75
CA LEU A 265 3.80 -9.12 -1.92
C LEU A 265 4.75 -10.06 -2.67
N GLY A 266 5.20 -11.15 -2.03
CA GLY A 266 6.25 -12.02 -2.57
C GLY A 266 7.63 -11.36 -2.56
N TRP A 267 7.79 -10.27 -1.80
CA TRP A 267 9.02 -9.51 -1.70
C TRP A 267 10.05 -10.25 -0.85
N THR A 268 11.26 -10.41 -1.37
CA THR A 268 12.32 -11.19 -0.75
C THR A 268 13.38 -10.34 -0.06
N GLY A 269 13.24 -9.01 -0.05
CA GLY A 269 14.29 -8.14 0.47
C GLY A 269 15.53 -8.14 -0.40
N THR A 270 15.39 -8.00 -1.72
CA THR A 270 16.57 -7.92 -2.62
C THR A 270 16.57 -6.69 -3.54
N ASN A 271 15.54 -5.86 -3.45
CA ASN A 271 15.31 -4.69 -4.30
C ASN A 271 14.34 -3.72 -3.64
N PRO A 272 14.43 -2.41 -3.93
CA PRO A 272 13.36 -1.47 -3.61
C PRO A 272 12.02 -1.92 -4.21
N ILE A 273 10.92 -1.62 -3.52
CA ILE A 273 9.57 -1.82 -4.06
C ILE A 273 9.20 -0.59 -4.86
N LYS A 274 8.75 -0.74 -6.11
CA LYS A 274 8.26 0.41 -6.89
C LYS A 274 6.75 0.47 -6.85
N VAL A 275 6.24 1.68 -6.69
CA VAL A 275 4.81 1.95 -6.58
C VAL A 275 4.38 2.82 -7.73
N VAL A 276 3.44 2.33 -8.54
CA VAL A 276 2.68 3.13 -9.50
C VAL A 276 1.31 3.37 -8.88
N ALA A 277 1.00 4.61 -8.53
CA ALA A 277 -0.29 4.97 -7.97
C ALA A 277 -0.93 6.13 -8.75
N PHE A 278 -2.22 6.02 -9.05
CA PHE A 278 -2.96 7.08 -9.73
C PHE A 278 -4.44 7.06 -9.43
N ILE A 279 -5.08 8.21 -9.56
CA ILE A 279 -6.54 8.33 -9.49
C ILE A 279 -7.14 8.11 -10.87
N ASN A 280 -8.23 7.34 -10.92
CA ASN A 280 -9.04 7.14 -12.12
C ASN A 280 -10.55 7.18 -11.82
N GLY A 281 -11.34 7.31 -12.88
CA GLY A 281 -12.81 7.31 -12.81
C GLY A 281 -13.39 5.97 -12.37
N SER A 282 -14.60 5.97 -11.82
CA SER A 282 -15.23 4.78 -11.24
C SER A 282 -15.31 3.53 -12.13
N GLY A 283 -15.31 3.70 -13.46
CA GLY A 283 -15.27 2.63 -14.45
C GLY A 283 -13.87 2.15 -14.83
N ASN A 284 -12.81 2.62 -14.17
CA ASN A 284 -11.42 2.49 -14.60
C ASN A 284 -11.20 2.99 -16.04
N ASP A 285 -11.94 4.02 -16.47
CA ASP A 285 -12.07 4.43 -17.88
C ASP A 285 -11.57 5.86 -18.18
N PHE A 286 -11.12 6.57 -17.15
CA PHE A 286 -10.61 7.93 -17.28
C PHE A 286 -9.52 8.18 -16.23
N LEU A 287 -8.26 8.26 -16.66
CA LEU A 287 -7.09 8.47 -15.81
C LEU A 287 -6.86 9.97 -15.56
N SER A 288 -6.71 10.32 -14.29
CA SER A 288 -6.46 11.69 -13.83
C SER A 288 -5.02 12.13 -14.12
N ASN A 289 -4.73 13.43 -13.99
CA ASN A 289 -3.35 13.92 -13.90
C ASN A 289 -2.70 13.65 -12.53
N GLN A 290 -3.45 13.09 -11.59
CA GLN A 290 -2.99 12.72 -10.24
C GLN A 290 -2.30 11.35 -10.27
N VAL A 291 -0.98 11.36 -10.52
CA VAL A 291 -0.11 10.18 -10.60
C VAL A 291 1.09 10.36 -9.66
N ALA A 292 1.33 9.41 -8.76
CA ALA A 292 2.49 9.38 -7.88
C ALA A 292 3.78 9.22 -8.70
N GLY A 293 4.86 9.87 -8.27
CA GLY A 293 6.08 10.07 -9.08
C GLY A 293 6.08 11.41 -9.82
N GLY A 294 4.89 11.98 -10.04
CA GLY A 294 4.70 13.32 -10.59
C GLY A 294 4.64 13.33 -12.12
N MET A 295 4.25 14.49 -12.64
CA MET A 295 3.97 14.72 -14.05
C MET A 295 4.53 16.07 -14.49
N PRO A 296 4.84 16.30 -15.77
CA PRO A 296 5.29 17.61 -16.24
C PRO A 296 4.27 18.72 -15.91
N GLU A 297 4.77 19.92 -15.59
CA GLU A 297 3.92 21.07 -15.24
C GLU A 297 2.87 21.35 -16.34
N GLY A 298 1.62 21.58 -15.92
CA GLY A 298 0.52 21.85 -16.84
C GLY A 298 -0.05 20.61 -17.56
N THR A 299 0.34 19.40 -17.16
CA THR A 299 -0.27 18.18 -17.70
C THR A 299 -1.75 18.10 -17.29
N ASN A 300 -2.62 17.89 -18.29
CA ASN A 300 -4.05 17.65 -18.09
C ASN A 300 -4.31 16.18 -17.78
N ASN A 301 -5.56 15.88 -17.41
CA ASN A 301 -6.03 14.49 -17.31
C ASN A 301 -5.65 13.67 -18.55
N LEU A 302 -5.17 12.45 -18.33
CA LEU A 302 -4.68 11.57 -19.39
C LEU A 302 -5.81 10.88 -20.17
N GLY A 303 -7.00 10.80 -19.59
CA GLY A 303 -8.19 10.27 -20.27
C GLY A 303 -8.14 8.75 -20.38
N GLU A 304 -8.38 8.20 -21.57
CA GLU A 304 -8.50 6.74 -21.78
C GLU A 304 -7.22 5.98 -21.35
N PRO A 305 -7.26 5.18 -20.26
CA PRO A 305 -6.07 4.52 -19.71
C PRO A 305 -5.37 3.58 -20.68
N THR A 306 -6.12 2.92 -21.58
CA THR A 306 -5.56 1.98 -22.56
C THR A 306 -4.63 2.63 -23.59
N LEU A 307 -4.62 3.96 -23.68
CA LEU A 307 -3.75 4.76 -24.57
C LEU A 307 -2.56 5.40 -23.84
N VAL A 308 -2.47 5.24 -22.52
CA VAL A 308 -1.41 5.84 -21.71
C VAL A 308 -0.10 5.06 -21.88
N ASP A 309 0.97 5.78 -22.20
CA ASP A 309 2.34 5.26 -22.25
C ASP A 309 3.26 6.20 -21.47
N PHE A 310 3.59 5.82 -20.23
CA PHE A 310 4.43 6.64 -19.34
C PHE A 310 5.86 6.82 -19.88
N THR A 311 6.34 5.93 -20.75
CA THR A 311 7.65 6.13 -21.40
C THR A 311 7.71 7.35 -22.34
N LEU A 312 6.56 7.97 -22.62
CA LEU A 312 6.44 9.19 -23.43
C LEU A 312 6.26 10.46 -22.58
N ILE A 313 6.29 10.34 -21.26
CA ILE A 313 6.10 11.42 -20.30
C ILE A 313 7.44 11.67 -19.60
N ASP A 314 7.84 12.93 -19.50
CA ASP A 314 9.10 13.26 -18.85
C ASP A 314 9.01 12.99 -17.33
N GLY A 315 10.01 12.28 -16.78
CA GLY A 315 10.07 11.88 -15.38
C GLY A 315 9.72 10.41 -15.18
N ASN A 316 9.62 9.98 -13.92
CA ASN A 316 9.13 8.66 -13.54
C ASN A 316 7.73 8.82 -12.97
N GLN A 317 6.76 8.08 -13.47
CA GLN A 317 5.39 7.98 -12.94
C GLN A 317 5.27 6.83 -11.93
N TRP A 318 6.32 6.66 -11.13
CA TRP A 318 6.41 5.71 -10.04
C TRP A 318 7.32 6.25 -8.93
N VAL A 319 7.12 5.75 -7.71
CA VAL A 319 7.93 6.09 -6.54
C VAL A 319 8.63 4.84 -6.01
N ALA A 320 9.88 4.97 -5.59
CA ALA A 320 10.61 3.89 -4.92
C ALA A 320 10.33 3.92 -3.41
N ILE A 321 9.94 2.79 -2.85
CA ILE A 321 10.09 2.53 -1.42
C ILE A 321 11.51 1.97 -1.24
N PRO A 322 12.42 2.72 -0.59
CA PRO A 322 13.80 2.30 -0.45
C PRO A 322 13.92 1.02 0.38
N CYS A 323 15.04 0.35 0.21
CA CYS A 323 15.41 -0.74 1.10
C CYS A 323 15.52 -0.21 2.53
N PRO A 324 14.97 -0.89 3.55
CA PRO A 324 15.16 -0.46 4.93
C PRO A 324 16.64 -0.32 5.32
N ALA A 325 17.49 -1.20 4.79
CA ALA A 325 18.93 -1.15 5.01
C ALA A 325 19.69 -0.09 4.18
N ASP A 326 19.05 0.62 3.23
CA ASP A 326 19.58 1.81 2.56
C ASP A 326 19.38 3.01 3.50
N PHE A 327 20.12 2.95 4.61
CA PHE A 327 19.96 3.80 5.78
C PHE A 327 20.35 5.26 5.48
N ASN A 328 21.34 5.47 4.62
CA ASN A 328 21.76 6.81 4.21
C ASN A 328 20.92 7.37 3.04
N ARG A 329 20.06 6.54 2.42
CA ARG A 329 19.16 6.84 1.30
C ARG A 329 19.88 7.30 0.03
N ASP A 330 21.05 6.72 -0.25
CA ASP A 330 21.82 6.99 -1.48
C ASP A 330 21.44 6.08 -2.66
N GLY A 331 20.56 5.09 -2.41
CA GLY A 331 20.05 4.15 -3.39
C GLY A 331 20.84 2.83 -3.44
N PHE A 332 21.81 2.62 -2.54
CA PHE A 332 22.64 1.42 -2.51
C PHE A 332 22.87 0.93 -1.09
N VAL A 333 22.39 -0.27 -0.75
CA VAL A 333 22.77 -0.93 0.52
C VAL A 333 24.24 -1.35 0.49
N ASN A 334 25.09 -0.67 1.27
CA ASN A 334 26.53 -0.87 1.29
C ASN A 334 27.19 -0.44 2.63
N GLY A 335 28.53 -0.49 2.69
CA GLY A 335 29.26 -0.18 3.93
C GLY A 335 28.96 1.21 4.52
N ASP A 336 28.60 2.19 3.68
CA ASP A 336 28.24 3.54 4.13
C ASP A 336 26.93 3.56 4.93
N ASP A 337 25.97 2.66 4.63
CA ASP A 337 24.74 2.50 5.44
C ASP A 337 25.04 1.89 6.80
N TYR A 338 25.91 0.88 6.83
CA TYR A 338 26.34 0.27 8.07
C TYR A 338 27.03 1.31 8.97
N ASP A 339 27.95 2.10 8.41
CA ASP A 339 28.65 3.15 9.14
C ASP A 339 27.67 4.23 9.63
N ALA A 340 26.67 4.61 8.81
CA ALA A 340 25.64 5.55 9.19
C ALA A 340 24.77 5.03 10.34
N PHE A 341 24.25 3.80 10.24
CA PHE A 341 23.48 3.15 11.30
C PHE A 341 24.29 3.00 12.59
N ALA A 342 25.50 2.44 12.50
CA ALA A 342 26.38 2.20 13.66
C ALA A 342 26.72 3.50 14.39
N SER A 343 26.88 4.62 13.67
CA SER A 343 27.17 5.92 14.26
C SER A 343 26.06 6.44 15.17
N LEU A 344 24.80 6.15 14.84
CA LEU A 344 23.62 6.48 15.64
C LEU A 344 23.41 5.46 16.76
N PHE A 345 23.59 4.18 16.44
CA PHE A 345 23.43 3.07 17.36
C PHE A 345 24.36 3.18 18.58
N ASP A 346 25.64 3.47 18.35
CA ASP A 346 26.68 3.54 19.39
C ASP A 346 26.41 4.62 20.47
N VAL A 347 25.60 5.62 20.13
CA VAL A 347 25.21 6.71 21.03
C VAL A 347 23.76 6.62 21.49
N ALA A 348 23.06 5.53 21.14
CA ALA A 348 21.63 5.33 21.37
C ALA A 348 20.76 6.50 20.86
N ASP A 349 21.10 7.03 19.68
CA ASP A 349 20.29 8.07 19.03
C ASP A 349 18.98 7.45 18.51
N PRO A 350 17.80 8.05 18.77
CA PRO A 350 16.52 7.51 18.29
C PRO A 350 16.44 7.24 16.78
N GLY A 351 17.28 7.86 15.96
CA GLY A 351 17.38 7.51 14.53
C GLY A 351 17.86 6.08 14.26
N ALA A 352 18.44 5.38 15.24
CA ALA A 352 18.83 3.97 15.16
C ALA A 352 17.77 2.99 15.69
N ASP A 353 16.57 3.46 16.06
CA ASP A 353 15.40 2.63 16.38
C ASP A 353 14.83 2.06 15.08
N PHE A 354 15.49 1.03 14.55
CA PHE A 354 15.24 0.42 13.25
C PHE A 354 13.99 -0.45 13.25
N ASN A 355 13.69 -1.10 14.38
CA ASN A 355 12.49 -1.92 14.51
C ASN A 355 11.24 -1.11 14.93
N HIS A 356 11.43 0.19 15.22
CA HIS A 356 10.40 1.12 15.66
C HIS A 356 9.65 0.61 16.91
N ASP A 357 10.39 0.13 17.92
CA ASP A 357 9.83 -0.30 19.21
C ASP A 357 9.95 0.78 20.30
N GLY A 358 10.61 1.90 19.99
CA GLY A 358 10.84 3.02 20.88
C GLY A 358 12.16 2.96 21.66
N PHE A 359 12.98 1.92 21.45
CA PHE A 359 14.23 1.71 22.19
C PHE A 359 15.37 1.23 21.28
N VAL A 360 16.41 2.05 21.14
CA VAL A 360 17.66 1.62 20.48
C VAL A 360 18.37 0.56 21.30
N ASN A 361 18.36 -0.69 20.83
CA ASN A 361 18.93 -1.84 21.52
C ASN A 361 19.35 -2.97 20.55
N GLY A 362 19.78 -4.13 21.08
CA GLY A 362 20.27 -5.24 20.24
C GLY A 362 19.28 -5.72 19.18
N ASP A 363 17.98 -5.58 19.42
CA ASP A 363 16.93 -5.97 18.48
C ASP A 363 16.93 -5.10 17.21
N ASP A 364 17.31 -3.81 17.29
CA ASP A 364 17.49 -2.93 16.13
C ASP A 364 18.69 -3.35 15.29
N TYR A 365 19.79 -3.70 15.95
CA TYR A 365 20.98 -4.17 15.26
C TYR A 365 20.69 -5.47 14.51
N ASP A 366 20.00 -6.42 15.15
CA ASP A 366 19.61 -7.68 14.52
C ASP A 366 18.64 -7.45 13.35
N ALA A 367 17.67 -6.54 13.52
CA ALA A 367 16.74 -6.17 12.46
C ALA A 367 17.45 -5.51 11.27
N PHE A 368 18.31 -4.51 11.51
CA PHE A 368 19.13 -3.87 10.47
C PHE A 368 20.03 -4.88 9.77
N ALA A 369 20.79 -5.68 10.51
CA ALA A 369 21.71 -6.67 9.96
C ALA A 369 20.99 -7.69 9.07
N SER A 370 19.79 -8.13 9.47
CA SER A 370 19.00 -9.08 8.68
C SER A 370 18.60 -8.54 7.30
N ARG A 371 18.34 -7.22 7.20
CA ARG A 371 18.02 -6.49 5.96
C ARG A 371 19.27 -6.16 5.15
N PHE A 372 20.32 -5.75 5.85
CA PHE A 372 21.62 -5.44 5.25
C PHE A 372 22.24 -6.64 4.52
N ASP A 373 22.21 -7.82 5.15
CA ASP A 373 22.85 -9.03 4.62
C ASP A 373 22.19 -9.56 3.33
N VAL A 374 20.91 -9.29 3.11
CA VAL A 374 20.18 -9.68 1.89
C VAL A 374 20.19 -8.58 0.81
N GLY A 375 20.64 -7.37 1.16
CA GLY A 375 20.73 -6.21 0.27
C GLY A 375 19.44 -5.38 0.17
N CYS A 376 18.41 -5.75 0.95
CA CYS A 376 17.17 -5.01 1.17
C CYS A 376 16.38 -5.63 2.35
#